data_AF-A0A2V8E797-F1
#
_entry.id   AF-A0A2V8E797-F1
#
_cell.length_a   1.000
_cell.length_b   1.000
_cell.length_c   1.000
_cell.angle_alpha   90.00
_cell.angle_beta   90.00
_cell.angle_gamma   90.00
#
_symmetry.space_group_name_H-M   'P 1'
#
loop_
_entity.id
_entity.type
_entity.pdbx_description
1 polymer ?
#
loop_
_entity_poly.entity_id
_entity_poly.type
_entity_poly.pdbx_seq_one_letter_code
_entity_poly.pdbx_strand_id
1 'polypeptide(L)' 'MTDYLTTTIRLVALREQYEELKPRIDAAIASVIDRSAYIAGPEVADFEQWFAVHSGARRALGVSSGTTAIELVLRALG' A
#
# COMPACT_ATOMS: atom_id res chain seq x y z
N MET A 1 -41.87 -18.60 7.13
CA MET A 1 -40.77 -19.47 6.66
C MET A 1 -39.94 -18.64 5.70
N THR A 2 -39.13 -17.74 6.26
CA THR A 2 -38.35 -16.77 5.48
C THR A 2 -37.04 -17.44 5.11
N ASP A 3 -36.85 -17.62 3.81
CA ASP A 3 -35.66 -18.18 3.20
C ASP A 3 -34.49 -17.23 3.51
N TYR A 4 -33.57 -17.65 4.39
CA TYR A 4 -32.30 -16.97 4.60
C TYR A 4 -31.39 -17.42 3.46
N LEU A 5 -31.52 -16.75 2.32
CA LEU A 5 -30.66 -16.93 1.16
C LEU A 5 -29.21 -16.84 1.66
N THR A 6 -28.44 -17.91 1.45
CA THR A 6 -27.06 -18.09 1.91
C THR A 6 -26.11 -17.15 1.18
N THR A 7 -26.19 -15.84 1.43
CA THR A 7 -25.22 -14.88 0.91
C THR A 7 -23.97 -14.93 1.78
N THR A 8 -22.88 -15.47 1.23
CA THR A 8 -21.57 -15.46 1.88
C THR A 8 -21.09 -14.02 2.07
N ILE A 9 -21.10 -13.53 3.31
CA ILE A 9 -20.52 -12.23 3.67
C ILE A 9 -19.01 -12.40 3.77
N ARG A 10 -18.26 -11.71 2.92
CA ARG A 10 -16.79 -11.76 2.95
C ARG A 10 -16.25 -10.77 3.98
N LEU A 11 -15.35 -11.22 4.84
CA LEU A 11 -14.70 -10.38 5.85
C LEU A 11 -13.94 -9.20 5.22
N VAL A 12 -13.22 -9.45 4.12
CA VAL A 12 -12.52 -8.42 3.33
C VAL A 12 -12.66 -8.76 1.85
N ALA A 13 -13.28 -7.85 1.08
CA ALA A 13 -13.53 -8.03 -0.34
C ALA A 13 -12.51 -7.28 -1.22
N LEU A 14 -11.23 -7.68 -1.16
CA LEU A 14 -10.13 -6.98 -1.86
C LEU A 14 -10.32 -6.90 -3.38
N ARG A 15 -10.98 -7.90 -3.99
CA ARG A 15 -11.26 -7.90 -5.43
C ARG A 15 -12.13 -6.73 -5.85
N GLU A 16 -13.20 -6.46 -5.11
CA GLU A 16 -14.14 -5.36 -5.39
C GLU A 16 -13.44 -4.01 -5.19
N GLN A 17 -12.63 -3.89 -4.14
CA GLN A 17 -11.81 -2.69 -3.91
C GLN A 17 -10.80 -2.45 -5.04
N TYR A 18 -10.16 -3.52 -5.55
CA TYR A 18 -9.27 -3.41 -6.70
C TYR A 18 -10.02 -3.02 -7.97
N GLU A 19 -11.17 -3.64 -8.26
CA GLU A 19 -11.96 -3.36 -9.46
C GLU A 19 -12.42 -1.89 -9.50
N GLU A 20 -12.78 -1.30 -8.36
CA GLU A 20 -13.11 0.12 -8.24
C GLU A 20 -11.91 1.05 -8.56
N LEU A 21 -10.71 0.68 -8.10
CA LEU A 21 -9.49 1.47 -8.26
C LEU A 21 -8.68 1.12 -9.52
N LYS A 22 -9.08 0.08 -10.24
CA LYS A 22 -8.30 -0.55 -11.32
C LYS A 22 -7.76 0.42 -12.36
N PRO A 23 -8.53 1.38 -12.90
CA PRO A 23 -8.00 2.31 -13.89
C PRO A 23 -6.82 3.14 -13.37
N ARG A 24 -6.86 3.54 -12.10
CA ARG A 24 -5.80 4.34 -11.46
C ARG A 24 -4.57 3.49 -11.14
N ILE A 25 -4.79 2.28 -10.63
CA ILE A 25 -3.71 1.33 -10.30
C ILE A 25 -2.98 0.90 -11.57
N ASP A 26 -3.71 0.52 -12.62
CA ASP A 26 -3.12 0.06 -13.88
C ASP A 26 -2.29 1.18 -14.54
N ALA A 27 -2.75 2.44 -14.49
CA ALA A 27 -1.98 3.58 -14.98
C ALA A 27 -0.68 3.82 -14.18
N ALA A 28 -0.74 3.70 -12.85
CA ALA A 28 0.44 3.84 -11.99
C ALA A 28 1.47 2.73 -12.25
N ILE A 29 1.01 1.48 -12.39
CA ILE A 29 1.87 0.33 -12.73
C ILE A 29 2.53 0.55 -14.10
N ALA A 30 1.76 0.97 -15.10
CA ALA A 30 2.30 1.24 -16.43
C ALA A 30 3.39 2.32 -16.42
N SER A 31 3.21 3.39 -15.64
CA SER A 31 4.23 4.44 -15.48
C SER A 31 5.55 3.92 -14.89
N VAL A 32 5.49 3.06 -13.86
CA VAL A 32 6.70 2.46 -13.26
C VAL A 32 7.45 1.60 -14.28
N ILE A 33 6.72 0.80 -15.06
CA ILE A 33 7.29 -0.06 -16.11
C ILE A 33 7.94 0.78 -17.21
N ASP A 34 7.25 1.81 -17.71
CA ASP A 34 7.75 2.71 -18.76
C ASP A 34 9.06 3.38 -18.34
N ARG A 35 9.17 3.77 -17.08
CA ARG A 35 10.37 4.41 -16.50
C ARG A 35 11.46 3.42 -16.09
N SER A 36 11.18 2.13 -16.07
CA SER A 36 12.06 1.08 -15.52
C SER A 36 12.55 1.37 -14.09
N ALA A 37 11.74 2.07 -13.28
CA ALA A 37 12.10 2.57 -11.95
C ALA A 37 11.67 1.61 -10.83
N TYR A 38 12.22 0.39 -10.82
CA TYR A 38 11.68 -0.71 -10.01
C TYR A 38 12.05 -0.69 -8.51
N ILE A 39 13.14 -0.02 -8.14
CA ILE A 39 13.64 0.05 -6.75
C ILE A 39 14.03 1.47 -6.44
N ALA A 40 13.55 2.00 -5.30
CA ALA A 40 13.82 3.36 -4.83
C ALA A 40 13.56 4.44 -5.91
N GLY A 41 12.51 4.23 -6.71
CA GLY A 41 12.07 5.17 -7.75
C GLY A 41 11.31 6.38 -7.20
N PRO A 42 10.94 7.34 -8.08
CA PRO A 42 10.25 8.56 -7.67
C PRO A 42 8.91 8.27 -6.96
N GLU A 43 8.20 7.20 -7.35
CA GLU A 43 6.95 6.80 -6.72
C GLU A 43 7.12 6.47 -5.22
N VAL A 44 8.28 5.93 -4.82
CA VAL A 44 8.62 5.67 -3.41
C VAL A 44 8.87 6.98 -2.67
N ALA A 45 9.66 7.89 -3.26
CA ALA A 45 9.99 9.17 -2.65
C ALA A 45 8.72 10.05 -2.45
N ASP A 46 7.85 10.09 -3.47
CA ASP A 46 6.59 10.82 -3.40
C ASP A 46 5.66 10.23 -2.33
N PHE A 47 5.60 8.89 -2.23
CA PHE A 47 4.83 8.22 -1.19
C PHE A 47 5.39 8.51 0.20
N GLU A 48 6.70 8.44 0.42
CA GLU A 48 7.32 8.75 1.71
C GLU A 48 7.04 10.19 2.13
N GLN A 49 7.15 11.15 1.21
CA GLN A 49 6.83 12.54 1.50
C GLN A 49 5.36 12.71 1.88
N TRP A 50 4.45 12.14 1.08
CA TRP A 50 3.02 12.19 1.36
C TRP A 50 2.67 11.51 2.69
N PHE A 51 3.25 10.34 2.97
CA PHE A 51 2.95 9.55 4.15
C PHE A 51 3.49 10.19 5.43
N ALA A 52 4.65 10.86 5.37
CA ALA A 52 5.15 11.67 6.48
C ALA A 52 4.14 12.76 6.87
N VAL A 53 3.62 13.50 5.88
CA VAL A 53 2.58 14.53 6.11
C VAL A 53 1.30 13.90 6.64
N HIS A 54 0.83 12.81 6.02
CA HIS A 54 -0.40 12.13 6.40
C HIS A 54 -0.38 11.58 7.83
N SER A 55 0.74 11.00 8.26
CA SER A 55 0.91 10.43 9.59
C SER A 55 1.28 11.45 10.67
N GLY A 56 1.56 12.70 10.29
CA GLY A 56 2.06 13.73 11.21
C GLY A 56 3.52 13.55 11.63
N ALA A 57 4.26 12.64 10.99
CA ALA A 57 5.67 12.40 11.27
C ALA A 57 6.57 13.37 10.50
N ARG A 58 7.78 13.64 11.02
CA ARG A 58 8.77 14.49 10.32
C ARG A 58 9.35 13.81 9.06
N ARG A 59 9.40 12.48 9.05
CA ARG A 59 9.98 11.64 8.00
C ARG A 59 9.19 10.33 7.91
N ALA A 60 9.15 9.73 6.74
CA ALA A 60 8.75 8.35 6.52
C ALA A 60 9.84 7.64 5.71
N LEU A 61 9.97 6.33 5.90
CA LEU A 61 10.89 5.47 5.16
C LEU A 61 10.14 4.20 4.75
N GLY A 62 10.12 3.91 3.45
CA GLY A 62 9.54 2.72 2.87
C GLY A 62 10.45 1.51 3.09
N VAL A 63 9.90 0.42 3.61
CA VAL A 63 10.61 -0.85 3.85
C VAL A 63 9.74 -2.02 3.40
N SER A 64 10.30 -3.23 3.41
CA SER A 64 9.65 -4.41 2.84
C SER A 64 8.40 -4.90 3.59
N SER A 65 8.30 -4.65 4.91
CA SER A 65 7.16 -5.08 5.72
C SER A 65 7.08 -4.32 7.05
N GLY A 66 5.95 -4.42 7.75
CA GLY A 66 5.80 -3.88 9.11
C GLY A 66 6.77 -4.51 10.11
N THR A 67 7.06 -5.80 9.99
CA THR A 67 8.05 -6.50 10.84
C THR A 67 9.44 -5.93 10.62
N THR A 68 9.84 -5.71 9.37
CA THR A 68 11.12 -5.08 9.01
C THR A 68 11.21 -3.66 9.58
N ALA A 69 10.12 -2.89 9.54
CA ALA A 69 10.08 -1.55 10.10
C ALA A 69 10.39 -1.55 11.60
N ILE A 70 9.75 -2.44 12.36
CA ILE A 70 9.98 -2.58 13.81
C ILE A 70 11.41 -3.07 14.07
N GLU A 71 11.88 -4.09 13.36
CA GLU A 71 13.24 -4.62 13.50
C GLU A 71 14.29 -3.53 13.30
N LEU A 72 14.19 -2.73 12.24
CA LEU A 72 15.13 -1.65 11.94
C LEU A 72 15.11 -0.57 13.02
N VAL A 73 13.93 -0.22 13.54
CA VAL A 73 13.80 0.75 14.64
C VAL A 73 14.46 0.21 15.92
N LEU A 74 14.20 -1.05 16.28
CA LEU A 74 14.82 -1.67 17.47
C LEU A 74 16.34 -1.72 17.32
N ARG A 75 16.85 -2.17 16.17
CA ARG A 75 18.30 -2.19 15.88
C ARG A 75 18.95 -0.81 15.94
N ALA A 76 18.23 0.24 15.52
CA ALA A 76 18.74 1.60 15.55
C ALA A 76 18.78 2.19 16.97
N LEU A 77 17.91 1.73 17.87
CA LEU A 77 17.79 2.23 19.24
C LEU A 77 18.63 1.46 20.26
N GLY A 78 19.03 0.22 19.97
CA GLY A 78 19.90 -0.62 20.82
C GLY A 78 19.14 -1.70 21.57
#